data_AF-A0A525ILB2-F1
#
_entry.id   AF-A0A525ILB2-F1
#
_cell.length_a   1.000
_cell.length_b   1.000
_cell.length_c   1.000
_cell.angle_alpha   90.00
_cell.angle_beta   90.00
_cell.angle_gamma   90.00
#
_symmetry.space_group_name_H-M   'P 1'
#
loop_
_entity.id
_entity.type
_entity.pdbx_description
1 polymer ?
#
loop_
_entity_poly.entity_id
_entity_poly.type
_entity_poly.pdbx_seq_one_letter_code
_entity_poly.pdbx_strand_id
1 'polypeptide(L)'
;MIKSPGIAIIASITMLPGGLPASDANAQALTVEQFQHPKGERDLNYNKSYLEGIRDGLIAYNMSVEDRLFCLGGMPPLLTFEQASDTLLKWARKRKGDAAGLPLGLALLYSLKESFPCKSPPR
;
A
#
# COMPACT_ATOMS: atom_id res chain seq x y z
N MET A 1 -10.75 64.68 41.96
CA MET A 1 -11.79 64.19 41.04
C MET A 1 -11.13 63.31 39.99
N ILE A 2 -11.74 62.14 39.77
CA ILE A 2 -11.13 60.90 39.28
C ILE A 2 -10.77 61.02 37.80
N LYS A 3 -9.52 60.70 37.44
CA LYS A 3 -9.05 60.63 36.05
C LYS A 3 -8.77 59.16 35.74
N SER A 4 -9.76 58.49 35.16
CA SER A 4 -9.63 57.11 34.66
C SER A 4 -8.64 57.08 33.49
N PRO A 5 -7.52 56.36 33.56
CA PRO A 5 -6.77 56.03 32.36
C PRO A 5 -7.38 54.78 31.72
N GLY A 6 -7.45 54.79 30.39
CA GLY A 6 -8.20 53.86 29.58
C GLY A 6 -7.90 52.38 29.83
N ILE A 7 -8.96 51.59 29.72
CA ILE A 7 -8.91 50.13 29.62
C ILE A 7 -8.06 49.79 28.39
N ALA A 8 -6.85 49.28 28.62
CA ALA A 8 -6.07 48.63 27.58
C ALA A 8 -6.74 47.28 27.28
N ILE A 9 -7.45 47.20 26.16
CA ILE A 9 -7.91 45.91 25.64
C ILE A 9 -6.66 45.18 25.13
N ILE A 10 -6.13 44.27 25.94
CA ILE A 10 -5.08 43.35 25.53
C ILE A 10 -5.76 42.28 24.67
N ALA A 11 -5.69 42.42 23.35
CA ALA A 11 -6.05 41.36 22.43
C ALA A 11 -5.00 40.24 22.57
N SER A 12 -5.29 39.24 23.40
CA SER A 12 -4.49 38.04 23.52
C SER A 12 -4.62 37.21 22.24
N ILE A 13 -3.67 37.36 21.32
CA ILE A 13 -3.51 36.42 20.20
C ILE A 13 -2.88 35.16 20.78
N THR A 14 -3.70 34.16 21.10
CA THR A 14 -3.23 32.80 21.31
C THR A 14 -2.76 32.25 19.97
N MET A 15 -1.48 32.47 19.66
CA MET A 15 -0.80 31.70 18.62
C MET A 15 -0.72 30.26 19.14
N LEU A 16 -1.65 29.40 18.74
CA LEU A 16 -1.45 27.96 18.85
C LEU A 16 -0.23 27.60 18.00
N PRO A 17 0.88 27.10 18.59
CA PRO A 17 1.95 26.51 17.80
C PRO A 17 1.49 25.08 17.43
N GLY A 18 0.50 25.00 16.54
CA GLY A 18 -0.13 23.76 16.09
C GLY A 18 0.38 23.27 14.74
N GLY A 19 1.57 23.70 14.32
CA GLY A 19 2.21 23.20 13.10
C GLY A 19 3.12 22.03 13.44
N LEU A 20 2.60 20.80 13.45
CA LEU A 20 3.44 19.63 13.26
C LEU A 20 4.08 19.78 11.87
N PRO A 21 5.42 19.77 11.74
CA PRO A 21 6.02 19.67 10.41
C PRO A 21 5.50 18.37 9.81
N ALA A 22 4.74 18.48 8.73
CA ALA A 22 4.50 17.37 7.83
C ALA A 22 5.87 17.06 7.21
N SER A 23 6.68 16.26 7.90
CA SER A 23 7.80 15.57 7.26
C SER A 23 7.18 14.82 6.11
N ASP A 24 7.60 15.11 4.88
CA ASP A 24 7.18 14.36 3.71
C ASP A 24 7.28 12.87 4.06
N ALA A 25 6.12 12.20 4.12
CA ALA A 25 6.09 10.77 4.34
C ALA A 25 6.69 10.16 3.08
N ASN A 26 8.02 9.94 3.10
CA ASN A 26 8.69 9.12 2.11
C ASN A 26 8.25 7.67 2.37
N ALA A 27 7.04 7.37 1.93
CA ALA A 27 6.50 6.02 1.89
C ALA A 27 7.23 5.29 0.77
N GLN A 28 8.48 4.90 1.05
CA GLN A 28 9.26 4.12 0.12
C GLN A 28 8.56 2.78 -0.07
N ALA A 29 8.10 2.52 -1.29
CA ALA A 29 7.44 1.26 -1.61
C ALA A 29 8.45 0.11 -1.47
N LEU A 30 8.06 -0.94 -0.74
CA LEU A 30 8.86 -2.16 -0.65
C LEU A 30 9.03 -2.75 -2.05
N THR A 31 10.25 -3.06 -2.45
CA THR A 31 10.53 -3.69 -3.75
C THR A 31 10.52 -5.21 -3.68
N VAL A 32 10.44 -5.87 -4.84
CA VAL A 32 10.55 -7.34 -4.93
C VAL A 32 11.88 -7.85 -4.36
N GLU A 33 12.98 -7.16 -4.63
CA GLU A 33 14.30 -7.53 -4.10
C GLU A 33 14.36 -7.46 -2.58
N GLN A 34 13.84 -6.38 -1.99
CA GLN A 34 13.77 -6.20 -0.54
C GLN A 34 12.84 -7.22 0.12
N PHE A 35 11.78 -7.62 -0.58
CA PHE A 35 10.89 -8.69 -0.13
C PHE A 35 11.59 -10.06 -0.11
N GLN A 36 12.38 -10.37 -1.14
CA GLN A 36 13.13 -11.62 -1.26
C GLN A 36 14.32 -11.72 -0.31
N HIS A 37 14.95 -10.59 0.01
CA HIS A 37 16.17 -10.52 0.81
C HIS A 37 16.00 -9.55 1.99
N PRO A 38 15.14 -9.88 2.99
CA PRO A 38 15.00 -9.06 4.18
C PRO A 38 16.33 -8.98 4.95
N LYS A 39 16.69 -7.80 5.46
CA LYS A 39 17.99 -7.60 6.14
C LYS A 39 18.01 -8.11 7.58
N GLY A 40 16.85 -8.52 8.11
CA GLY A 40 16.70 -9.06 9.45
C GLY A 40 15.24 -9.37 9.79
N GLU A 41 15.00 -9.80 11.03
CA GLU A 41 13.68 -10.23 11.50
C GLU A 41 12.63 -9.11 11.43
N ARG A 42 13.03 -7.87 11.70
CA ARG A 42 12.13 -6.70 11.58
C ARG A 42 11.61 -6.53 10.16
N ASP A 43 12.51 -6.57 9.18
CA ASP A 43 12.15 -6.44 7.76
C ASP A 43 11.30 -7.62 7.33
N LEU A 44 11.62 -8.83 7.78
CA LEU A 44 10.81 -10.03 7.50
C LEU A 44 9.37 -9.86 7.98
N ASN A 45 9.18 -9.41 9.23
CA ASN A 45 7.86 -9.19 9.81
C ASN A 45 7.12 -8.04 9.10
N TYR A 46 7.81 -6.94 8.79
CA TYR A 46 7.25 -5.82 8.05
C TYR A 46 6.80 -6.25 6.64
N ASN A 47 7.65 -6.96 5.91
CA ASN A 47 7.39 -7.45 4.55
C ASN A 47 6.15 -8.34 4.49
N LYS A 48 5.95 -9.20 5.51
CA LYS A 48 4.75 -10.03 5.63
C LYS A 48 3.50 -9.17 5.69
N SER A 49 3.40 -8.29 6.68
CA SER A 49 2.24 -7.40 6.86
C SER A 49 2.03 -6.47 5.66
N TYR A 50 3.12 -6.02 5.03
CA TYR A 50 3.07 -5.18 3.84
C TYR A 50 2.44 -5.90 2.65
N LEU A 51 2.84 -7.16 2.39
CA LEU A 51 2.24 -7.97 1.34
C LEU A 51 0.76 -8.31 1.64
N GLU A 52 0.42 -8.60 2.91
CA GLU A 52 -0.98 -8.82 3.32
C GLU A 52 -1.85 -7.59 3.04
N GLY A 53 -1.36 -6.39 3.37
CA GLY A 53 -2.07 -5.14 3.08
C GLY A 53 -2.26 -4.89 1.58
N ILE A 54 -1.22 -5.12 0.77
CA ILE A 54 -1.33 -5.03 -0.70
C ILE A 54 -2.36 -6.02 -1.21
N ARG A 55 -2.29 -7.28 -0.77
CA ARG A 55 -3.18 -8.36 -1.19
C ARG A 55 -4.63 -7.96 -0.94
N ASP A 56 -4.95 -7.53 0.27
CA ASP A 56 -6.32 -7.17 0.65
C ASP A 56 -6.80 -5.93 -0.13
N GLY A 57 -5.94 -4.93 -0.30
CA GLY A 57 -6.22 -3.75 -1.11
C GLY A 57 -6.48 -4.07 -2.58
N LEU A 58 -5.68 -4.96 -3.18
CA LEU A 58 -5.88 -5.40 -4.57
C LEU A 58 -7.16 -6.21 -4.74
N ILE A 59 -7.51 -7.09 -3.79
CA ILE A 59 -8.78 -7.82 -3.81
C ILE A 59 -9.95 -6.84 -3.72
N ALA A 60 -9.93 -5.93 -2.75
CA ALA A 60 -10.99 -4.94 -2.55
C ALA A 60 -11.17 -4.05 -3.77
N TYR A 61 -10.08 -3.53 -4.34
CA TYR A 61 -10.11 -2.74 -5.56
C TYR A 61 -10.65 -3.54 -6.75
N ASN A 62 -10.17 -4.78 -6.93
CA ASN A 62 -10.63 -5.62 -8.02
C ASN A 62 -12.10 -6.05 -7.90
N MET A 63 -12.65 -6.08 -6.67
CA MET A 63 -14.07 -6.31 -6.43
C MET A 63 -14.94 -5.05 -6.66
N SER A 64 -14.37 -3.85 -6.57
CA SER A 64 -15.12 -2.60 -6.72
C SER A 64 -15.23 -2.10 -8.17
N VAL A 65 -14.41 -2.63 -9.08
CA VAL A 65 -14.44 -2.29 -10.51
C VAL A 65 -15.28 -3.29 -11.31
N GLU A 66 -15.98 -2.81 -12.33
CA GLU A 66 -16.79 -3.66 -13.23
C GLU A 66 -15.89 -4.60 -14.05
N ASP A 67 -14.88 -4.02 -14.70
CA ASP A 67 -13.86 -4.76 -15.45
C ASP A 67 -12.76 -5.25 -14.52
N ARG A 68 -12.99 -6.42 -13.92
CA ARG A 68 -12.01 -7.09 -13.04
C ARG A 68 -10.68 -7.27 -13.78
N LEU A 69 -9.60 -6.86 -13.12
CA LEU A 69 -8.23 -7.01 -13.62
C LEU A 69 -7.76 -8.47 -13.53
N PHE A 70 -8.24 -9.21 -12.54
CA PHE A 70 -7.96 -10.64 -12.34
C PHE A 70 -9.18 -11.36 -11.75
N CYS A 71 -9.30 -12.66 -11.96
CA CYS A 71 -10.46 -13.46 -11.55
C CYS A 71 -10.05 -14.63 -10.65
N LEU A 72 -10.18 -14.42 -9.34
CA LEU A 72 -10.04 -15.48 -8.34
C LEU A 72 -11.32 -16.33 -8.31
N GLY A 73 -11.16 -17.63 -8.03
CA GLY A 73 -12.30 -18.52 -7.81
C GLY A 73 -12.96 -18.28 -6.44
N GLY A 74 -14.23 -18.67 -6.32
CA GLY A 74 -15.01 -18.58 -5.08
C GLY A 74 -15.76 -17.25 -4.87
N MET A 75 -16.71 -17.24 -3.95
CA MET A 75 -17.40 -16.04 -3.44
C MET A 75 -17.53 -16.13 -1.91
N PRO A 76 -16.81 -15.30 -1.13
CA PRO A 76 -15.91 -14.22 -1.57
C PRO A 76 -14.60 -14.75 -2.19
N PRO A 77 -13.94 -13.95 -3.06
CA PRO A 77 -12.64 -14.33 -3.61
C PRO A 77 -11.61 -14.46 -2.49
N LEU A 78 -10.93 -15.60 -2.44
CA LEU A 78 -9.92 -15.90 -1.42
C LEU A 78 -8.54 -16.01 -2.08
N LEU A 79 -7.59 -15.26 -1.54
CA LEU A 79 -6.17 -15.39 -1.85
C LEU A 79 -5.43 -15.39 -0.52
N THR A 80 -4.77 -16.49 -0.17
CA THR A 80 -3.98 -16.53 1.08
C THR A 80 -2.67 -15.77 0.91
N PHE A 81 -1.98 -15.49 2.03
CA PHE A 81 -0.64 -14.91 1.99
C PHE A 81 0.32 -15.78 1.19
N GLU A 82 0.31 -17.09 1.43
CA GLU A 82 1.17 -18.08 0.78
C GLU A 82 0.90 -18.11 -0.73
N GLN A 83 -0.37 -18.13 -1.14
CA GLN A 83 -0.75 -18.08 -2.55
C GLN A 83 -0.29 -16.77 -3.23
N ALA A 84 -0.47 -15.63 -2.57
CA ALA A 84 -0.02 -14.33 -3.08
C ALA A 84 1.51 -14.29 -3.23
N SER A 85 2.23 -14.71 -2.19
CA SER A 85 3.70 -14.77 -2.16
C SER A 85 4.25 -15.72 -3.24
N ASP A 86 3.71 -16.94 -3.33
CA ASP A 86 4.15 -17.92 -4.32
C ASP A 86 3.88 -17.45 -5.75
N THR A 87 2.71 -16.85 -5.99
CA THR A 87 2.35 -16.30 -7.30
C THR A 87 3.31 -15.18 -7.71
N LEU A 88 3.56 -14.23 -6.81
CA LEU A 88 4.51 -13.15 -6.97
C LEU A 88 5.93 -13.67 -7.25
N LEU A 89 6.46 -14.55 -6.39
CA LEU A 89 7.84 -15.04 -6.48
C LEU A 89 8.05 -15.92 -7.71
N LYS A 90 7.05 -16.71 -8.12
CA LYS A 90 7.08 -17.45 -9.39
C LYS A 90 7.11 -16.50 -10.58
N TRP A 91 6.30 -15.44 -10.56
CA TRP A 91 6.27 -14.42 -11.61
C TRP A 91 7.58 -13.63 -11.70
N ALA A 92 8.15 -13.23 -10.56
CA ALA A 92 9.43 -12.52 -10.48
C ALA A 92 10.59 -13.38 -11.00
N ARG A 93 10.65 -14.67 -10.62
CA ARG A 93 11.69 -15.59 -11.13
C ARG A 93 11.67 -15.72 -12.65
N LYS A 94 10.50 -15.73 -13.28
CA LYS A 94 10.38 -15.75 -14.75
C LYS A 94 10.97 -14.51 -15.42
N ARG A 95 11.01 -13.38 -14.70
CA ARG A 95 11.49 -12.07 -15.16
C ARG A 95 12.93 -11.75 -14.76
N LYS A 96 13.57 -12.63 -13.98
CA LYS A 96 14.95 -12.45 -13.54
C LYS A 96 15.14 -11.07 -12.87
N GLY A 97 16.21 -10.35 -13.18
CA GLY A 97 16.54 -9.04 -12.59
C GLY A 97 15.53 -7.93 -12.90
N ASP A 98 14.72 -8.06 -13.95
CA ASP A 98 13.79 -7.01 -14.37
C ASP A 98 12.68 -6.76 -13.34
N ALA A 99 12.39 -7.76 -12.49
CA ALA A 99 11.41 -7.62 -11.43
C ALA A 99 11.97 -6.99 -10.14
N ALA A 100 13.29 -6.98 -9.94
CA ALA A 100 13.92 -6.66 -8.65
C ALA A 100 13.55 -5.27 -8.12
N GLY A 101 13.62 -4.26 -8.98
CA GLY A 101 13.31 -2.87 -8.64
C GLY A 101 11.82 -2.52 -8.65
N LEU A 102 10.93 -3.45 -9.00
CA LEU A 102 9.50 -3.14 -9.06
C LEU A 102 8.92 -3.01 -7.64
N PRO A 103 8.02 -2.02 -7.42
CA PRO A 103 7.20 -1.98 -6.22
C PRO A 103 6.41 -3.28 -6.07
N LEU A 104 6.38 -3.82 -4.85
CA LEU A 104 5.77 -5.11 -4.55
C LEU A 104 4.29 -5.16 -4.95
N GLY A 105 3.57 -4.05 -4.77
CA GLY A 105 2.16 -3.96 -5.17
C GLY A 105 1.94 -4.08 -6.68
N LEU A 106 2.81 -3.47 -7.47
CA LEU A 106 2.74 -3.54 -8.93
C LEU A 106 3.11 -4.95 -9.42
N ALA A 107 4.16 -5.52 -8.83
CA ALA A 107 4.56 -6.90 -9.12
C ALA A 107 3.46 -7.90 -8.76
N LEU A 108 2.79 -7.74 -7.60
CA LEU A 108 1.69 -8.60 -7.22
C LEU A 108 0.53 -8.46 -8.20
N LEU A 109 0.11 -7.24 -8.55
CA LEU A 109 -0.94 -7.00 -9.52
C LEU A 109 -0.64 -7.70 -10.86
N TYR A 110 0.54 -7.50 -11.44
CA TYR A 110 0.90 -8.16 -12.70
C TYR A 110 0.92 -9.68 -12.59
N SER A 111 1.44 -10.21 -11.48
CA SER A 111 1.45 -11.66 -11.24
C SER A 111 0.04 -12.24 -11.15
N LEU A 112 -0.90 -11.53 -10.53
CA LEU A 112 -2.30 -11.94 -10.44
C LEU A 112 -3.01 -11.87 -11.79
N LYS A 113 -2.80 -10.80 -12.57
CA LYS A 113 -3.36 -10.66 -13.93
C LYS A 113 -2.95 -11.82 -14.84
N GLU A 114 -1.68 -12.22 -14.78
CA GLU A 114 -1.16 -13.33 -15.58
C GLU A 114 -1.60 -14.71 -15.08
N SER A 115 -1.68 -14.90 -13.77
CA SER A 115 -1.98 -16.21 -13.18
C SER A 115 -3.48 -16.51 -13.12
N PHE A 116 -4.31 -15.47 -13.06
CA PHE A 116 -5.75 -15.55 -12.90
C PHE A 116 -6.48 -14.66 -13.93
N PRO A 117 -6.29 -14.90 -15.24
CA PRO A 117 -6.96 -14.10 -16.26
C PRO A 117 -8.48 -14.28 -16.18
N CYS A 118 -9.23 -13.17 -16.24
CA CYS A 118 -10.67 -13.23 -16.42
C CYS A 118 -10.97 -13.75 -17.83
N LYS A 119 -11.75 -14.83 -17.94
CA LYS A 119 -12.27 -15.26 -19.24
C LYS A 119 -13.26 -14.20 -19.72
N SER A 120 -13.07 -13.68 -20.93
CA SER A 120 -14.13 -12.92 -21.60
C SER A 120 -15.36 -13.83 -21.76
N PRO A 121 -16.59 -13.31 -21.70
CA PRO A 121 -17.75 -14.09 -22.14
C PRO A 121 -17.50 -14.53 -23.60
N PRO A 122 -18.01 -15.71 -24.01
CA PRO A 122 -18.01 -16.06 -25.43
C PRO A 122 -18.72 -14.94 -26.18
N ARG A 123 -18.08 -14.40 -27.23
CA ARG A 123 -18.75 -13.49 -28.18
C ARG A 123 -19.90 -14.21 -28.87
#